data_AF-A0A356V7B9-F1
#
_entry.id   AF-A0A356V7B9-F1
#
_cell.length_a   1.000
_cell.length_b   1.000
_cell.length_c   1.000
_cell.angle_alpha   90.00
_cell.angle_beta   90.00
_cell.angle_gamma   90.00
#
_symmetry.space_group_name_H-M   'P 1'
#
loop_
_entity.id
_entity.type
_entity.pdbx_description
1 polymer ?
#
loop_
_entity_poly.entity_id
_entity_poly.type
_entity_poly.pdbx_seq_one_letter_code
_entity_poly.pdbx_strand_id
1 'polypeptide(L)'
;MIFHPPIMALLLVSAISSLTLVWAAWFSVKVLRHWQPGSGSAVQINMEKRTYLVSTALIFVLVLEVASLLLFVSNADRMSVSFVG
;
A
#
# COMPACT_ATOMS: atom_id res chain seq x y z
N MET A 1 -2.73 2.50 26.66
CA MET A 1 -3.90 2.29 25.76
C MET A 1 -3.65 2.72 24.30
N ILE A 2 -2.68 3.61 23.99
CA ILE A 2 -2.18 3.81 22.60
C ILE A 2 -0.86 3.04 22.35
N PHE A 3 -0.07 2.79 23.40
CA PHE A 3 1.22 2.08 23.32
C PHE A 3 1.10 0.55 23.37
N HIS A 4 0.14 -0.04 22.64
CA HIS A 4 0.18 -1.48 22.38
C HIS A 4 0.98 -1.72 21.10
N PRO A 5 2.12 -2.43 21.17
CA PRO A 5 2.99 -2.64 20.01
C PRO A 5 2.27 -3.17 18.75
N PRO A 6 1.27 -4.09 18.85
CA PRO A 6 0.54 -4.55 17.68
C PRO A 6 -0.30 -3.46 16.99
N ILE A 7 -0.97 -2.61 17.77
CA ILE A 7 -1.80 -1.52 17.24
C ILE A 7 -0.91 -0.49 16.55
N MET A 8 0.24 -0.15 17.14
CA MET A 8 1.21 0.75 16.52
C MET A 8 1.76 0.19 15.20
N ALA A 9 2.03 -1.12 15.14
CA ALA A 9 2.46 -1.77 13.91
C ALA A 9 1.38 -1.68 12.81
N LEU A 10 0.12 -1.95 13.14
CA LEU A 10 -1.00 -1.85 12.21
C LEU A 10 -1.19 -0.42 11.69
N LEU A 11 -1.11 0.59 12.56
CA LEU A 11 -1.21 2.00 12.18
C LEU A 11 -0.07 2.43 11.26
N LEU A 12 1.16 2.00 11.55
CA LEU A 12 2.32 2.31 10.74
C LEU A 12 2.21 1.69 9.35
N VAL A 13 1.85 0.40 9.28
CA VAL A 13 1.66 -0.27 7.98
C VAL A 13 0.54 0.40 7.19
N SER A 14 -0.61 0.69 7.82
CA SER A 14 -1.72 1.39 7.17
C SER A 14 -1.31 2.77 6.62
N ALA A 15 -0.52 3.54 7.37
CA ALA A 15 -0.01 4.84 6.92
C ALA A 15 0.91 4.71 5.70
N ILE A 16 1.87 3.76 5.73
CA ILE A 16 2.79 3.52 4.62
C ILE A 16 2.04 3.02 3.38
N SER A 17 1.14 2.05 3.53
CA SER A 17 0.28 1.54 2.46
C SER A 17 -0.53 2.67 1.82
N SER A 18 -1.19 3.49 2.64
CA SER A 18 -2.01 4.61 2.17
C SER A 18 -1.18 5.62 1.37
N LEU A 19 0.00 5.99 1.88
CA LEU A 19 0.88 6.96 1.21
C LEU A 19 1.40 6.41 -0.13
N THR A 20 1.74 5.11 -0.15
CA THR A 20 2.19 4.41 -1.37
C THR A 20 1.07 4.33 -2.41
N LEU A 21 -0.16 4.03 -1.98
CA LEU A 21 -1.33 3.96 -2.86
C LEU A 21 -1.72 5.33 -3.41
N VAL A 22 -1.65 6.40 -2.61
CA VAL A 22 -1.90 7.78 -3.10
C VAL A 22 -0.87 8.16 -4.17
N TRP A 23 0.41 7.86 -3.93
CA TRP A 23 1.47 8.09 -4.91
C TRP A 23 1.28 7.26 -6.19
N ALA A 24 0.92 5.98 -6.05
CA ALA A 24 0.64 5.09 -7.18
C ALA A 24 -0.59 5.57 -7.98
N ALA A 25 -1.66 6.01 -7.31
CA ALA A 25 -2.86 6.55 -7.96
C ALA A 25 -2.54 7.82 -8.76
N TRP A 26 -1.74 8.72 -8.19
CA TRP A 26 -1.27 9.91 -8.91
C TRP A 26 -0.45 9.54 -10.16
N PHE A 27 0.43 8.55 -10.06
CA PHE A 27 1.18 8.04 -11.21
C PHE A 27 0.25 7.41 -12.26
N SER A 28 -0.72 6.59 -11.85
CA SER A 28 -1.70 5.97 -12.75
C SER A 28 -2.52 7.01 -13.53
N VAL A 29 -2.92 8.13 -12.90
CA VAL A 29 -3.57 9.24 -13.60
C VAL A 29 -2.64 9.83 -14.68
N LYS A 30 -1.34 9.97 -14.37
CA LYS A 30 -0.36 10.44 -15.35
C LYS A 30 -0.23 9.47 -16.52
N VAL A 31 -0.17 8.16 -16.25
CA VAL A 31 -0.13 7.08 -17.25
C VAL A 31 -1.36 7.16 -18.15
N LEU A 32 -2.57 7.17 -17.59
CA LEU A 32 -3.82 7.25 -18.36
C LEU A 32 -3.89 8.50 -19.26
N ARG A 33 -3.34 9.64 -18.81
CA ARG A 33 -3.36 10.88 -19.58
C ARG A 33 -2.34 10.96 -20.71
N HIS A 34 -1.18 10.31 -20.59
CA HIS A 34 -0.06 10.47 -21.52
C HIS A 34 0.29 9.21 -22.29
N TRP A 35 -0.43 8.10 -22.08
CA TRP A 35 -0.18 6.84 -22.76
C TRP A 35 -0.41 6.98 -24.27
N GLN A 36 0.66 6.86 -25.06
CA GLN A 36 0.62 6.82 -26.52
C GLN A 36 1.36 5.57 -27.03
N PRO A 37 0.65 4.47 -27.34
CA PRO A 37 1.27 3.16 -27.59
C PRO A 37 2.05 3.10 -28.93
N GLY A 38 1.89 4.10 -29.80
CA GLY A 38 2.64 4.22 -31.05
C GLY A 38 3.88 5.11 -30.99
N SER A 39 4.18 5.71 -29.83
CA SER A 39 5.26 6.70 -29.68
C SER A 39 6.49 6.10 -29.02
N GLY A 40 7.58 5.92 -29.78
CA GLY A 40 8.90 5.52 -29.26
C GLY A 40 9.66 6.62 -28.52
N SER A 41 8.95 7.61 -27.95
CA SER A 41 9.57 8.76 -27.30
C SER A 41 10.29 8.37 -26.00
N ALA A 42 11.35 9.11 -25.64
CA ALA A 42 12.07 8.90 -24.38
C ALA A 42 11.17 9.04 -23.14
N VAL A 43 10.06 9.80 -23.25
CA VAL A 43 9.06 9.95 -22.19
C VAL A 43 8.31 8.63 -21.94
N GLN A 44 7.99 7.88 -23.00
CA GLN A 44 7.31 6.58 -22.92
C GLN A 44 8.18 5.54 -22.22
N ILE A 45 9.46 5.43 -22.60
CA ILE A 45 10.42 4.49 -21.99
C ILE A 45 10.59 4.77 -20.48
N ASN A 46 10.66 6.05 -20.09
CA ASN A 46 10.71 6.42 -18.68
C ASN A 46 9.40 6.09 -17.95
N MET A 47 8.25 6.17 -18.64
CA MET A 47 6.95 5.81 -18.09
C MET A 47 6.86 4.30 -17.83
N GLU A 48 7.30 3.46 -18.76
CA GLU A 48 7.34 2.00 -18.59
C GLU A 48 8.20 1.58 -17.40
N LYS A 49 9.41 2.15 -17.26
CA LYS A 49 10.28 1.90 -16.09
C LYS A 49 9.62 2.28 -14.77
N ARG A 50 8.91 3.41 -14.74
CA ARG A 50 8.19 3.84 -13.54
C ARG A 50 6.99 2.96 -13.24
N THR A 51 6.29 2.45 -14.25
CA THR A 51 5.21 1.47 -14.06
C THR A 51 5.74 0.21 -13.38
N TYR A 52 6.92 -0.27 -13.78
CA TYR A 52 7.56 -1.42 -13.11
C TYR A 52 7.84 -1.16 -11.61
N LEU A 53 8.37 0.03 -11.28
CA LEU A 53 8.60 0.44 -9.90
C LEU A 53 7.30 0.54 -9.10
N VAL A 54 6.25 1.12 -9.69
CA VAL A 54 4.93 1.25 -9.05
C VAL A 54 4.30 -0.11 -8.83
N SER A 55 4.32 -1.01 -9.82
CA SER A 55 3.82 -2.38 -9.66
C SER A 55 4.56 -3.14 -8.57
N THR A 56 5.89 -2.99 -8.49
CA THR A 56 6.69 -3.59 -7.40
C THR A 56 6.27 -3.04 -6.04
N ALA A 57 6.11 -1.73 -5.90
CA ALA A 57 5.63 -1.11 -4.67
C ALA A 57 4.22 -1.60 -4.28
N LEU A 58 3.32 -1.78 -5.24
CA LEU A 58 1.98 -2.33 -5.01
C LEU A 58 2.03 -3.77 -4.50
N ILE A 59 2.93 -4.61 -5.04
CA ILE A 59 3.14 -5.98 -4.53
C ILE A 59 3.59 -5.92 -3.06
N PHE A 60 4.52 -5.03 -2.70
CA PHE A 60 4.94 -4.85 -1.31
C PHE A 60 3.78 -4.43 -0.40
N VAL A 61 2.95 -3.46 -0.84
CA VAL A 61 1.74 -3.05 -0.09
C VAL A 61 0.82 -4.25 0.12
N LEU A 62 0.54 -5.05 -0.91
CA LEU A 62 -0.32 -6.22 -0.77
C LEU A 62 0.21 -7.25 0.23
N VAL A 63 1.52 -7.51 0.22
CA VAL A 63 2.15 -8.42 1.20
C VAL A 63 2.01 -7.85 2.63
N LEU A 64 2.21 -6.54 2.80
CA LEU A 64 2.04 -5.87 4.08
C LEU A 64 0.58 -5.90 4.56
N GLU A 65 -0.40 -5.78 3.67
CA GLU A 65 -1.83 -5.90 4.01
C GLU A 65 -2.17 -7.31 4.47
N VAL A 66 -1.64 -8.36 3.82
CA VAL A 66 -1.84 -9.75 4.26
C VAL A 66 -1.25 -9.97 5.66
N ALA A 67 -0.03 -9.47 5.91
CA ALA A 67 0.58 -9.55 7.24
C ALA A 67 -0.22 -8.76 8.29
N SER A 68 -0.72 -7.59 7.93
CA SER A 68 -1.54 -6.74 8.79
C SER A 68 -2.88 -7.39 9.13
N LEU A 69 -3.50 -8.07 8.18
CA LEU A 69 -4.74 -8.82 8.41
C LEU A 69 -4.56 -9.87 9.51
N LEU A 70 -3.48 -10.64 9.46
CA LEU A 70 -3.17 -11.64 10.48
C LEU A 70 -2.96 -11.03 11.87
N LEU A 71 -2.20 -9.92 11.92
CA LEU A 71 -1.97 -9.18 13.17
C LEU A 71 -3.26 -8.57 13.71
N PHE A 72 -4.11 -8.05 12.84
CA PHE A 72 -5.40 -7.47 13.20
C PHE A 72 -6.33 -8.49 13.84
N VAL A 73 -6.47 -9.68 13.23
CA VAL A 73 -7.30 -10.77 13.79
C VAL A 73 -6.80 -11.18 15.19
N SER A 74 -5.49 -11.36 15.34
CA SER A 74 -4.88 -11.70 16.65
C SER A 74 -5.10 -10.60 17.69
N ASN A 75 -5.01 -9.34 17.29
CA ASN A 75 -5.24 -8.20 18.19
C ASN A 75 -6.73 -8.07 18.57
N ALA A 76 -7.65 -8.29 17.62
CA ALA A 76 -9.09 -8.24 17.85
C ALA A 76 -9.52 -9.34 18.84
N ASP A 77 -9.02 -10.56 18.68
CA ASP A 77 -9.30 -11.68 19.58
C ASP A 77 -8.86 -11.37 21.02
N ARG A 78 -7.63 -10.86 21.20
CA ARG A 78 -7.11 -10.48 22.53
C ARG A 78 -7.90 -9.34 23.17
N MET A 79 -8.38 -8.38 22.38
CA MET A 79 -9.17 -7.26 22.89
C MET A 79 -10.61 -7.67 23.24
N SER A 80 -11.16 -8.70 22.57
CA SER A 80 -12.55 -9.15 22.77
C SER A 80 -12.85 -9.50 24.23
N VAL A 81 -11.89 -10.12 24.94
CA VAL A 81 -12.02 -10.52 26.34
C VAL A 81 -12.16 -9.30 27.28
N SER A 82 -11.56 -8.16 26.93
CA SER A 82 -11.67 -6.93 27.72
C SER A 82 -13.01 -6.21 27.57
N PHE A 83 -13.84 -6.58 26.58
CA PHE A 83 -15.16 -5.98 26.35
C PHE A 83 -16.32 -6.81 26.94
N VAL A 84 -16.05 -8.03 27.39
CA VAL A 84 -17.05 -8.95 27.97
C VAL A 84 -16.94 -9.02 29.52
N GLY A 85 -16.02 -8.25 30.11
CA GLY A 85 -15.87 -8.08 31.56
C GLY A 85 -16.72 -6.95 32.14
#